data_AF-A0AAW3F0V6-F1
#
_entry.id   AF-A0AAW3F0V6-F1
#
_cell.length_a   1.000
_cell.length_b   1.000
_cell.length_c   1.000
_cell.angle_alpha   90.00
_cell.angle_beta   90.00
_cell.angle_gamma   90.00
#
_symmetry.space_group_name_H-M   'P 1'
#
loop_
_entity.id
_entity.type
_entity.pdbx_description
1 polymer ?
#
loop_
_entity_poly.entity_id
_entity_poly.type
_entity_poly.pdbx_seq_one_letter_code
_entity_poly.pdbx_strand_id
1 'polypeptide(L)'
;MPQTDVATPGSEGFDPGDWKSRIIAGRALGAAANPPAWLDAAYATLREQVMHPEYPCFFGTMAEKRGEMFYGYVNGKDIAELPATMQTFSELVSRPEYRKNNIAIFFEPDAEPLSHETYHQHFWRILQHLHDVDPDPKADQQPPPSDGAWEFSFAGVETFVVCACPSFRARHSRNLGPGMVLLFQPRSVFVDTITNKVIGREARNQVRKRLQTWDEIGAHPDLGFHGDPGNLEWKQYFLDDANVPADDRCPFLKRQKQDAEAARNAFGDAPREVVIAADFAPKRQAAEPVVVQSRPAAADEAGARHWQQHKIVSPDSPYAPHPAWHGKEHRHLPHGSHEHHEYGEE
;
A
#
# COMPACT_ATOMS: atom_id res chain seq x y z
N MET A 1 8.18 26.53 -22.06
CA MET A 1 8.44 25.16 -21.60
C MET A 1 7.82 24.24 -22.62
N PRO A 2 8.55 23.27 -23.22
CA PRO A 2 7.92 22.41 -24.21
C PRO A 2 6.96 21.46 -23.48
N GLN A 3 5.72 21.42 -23.96
CA GLN A 3 4.73 20.43 -23.56
C GLN A 3 5.28 19.05 -23.96
N THR A 4 5.52 18.20 -22.97
CA THR A 4 5.67 16.77 -23.18
C THR A 4 4.34 16.23 -23.69
N ASP A 5 4.35 15.73 -24.93
CA ASP A 5 3.24 14.98 -25.50
C ASP A 5 2.90 13.81 -24.58
N VAL A 6 1.77 13.93 -23.87
CA VAL A 6 1.14 12.81 -23.19
C VAL A 6 0.46 12.01 -24.29
N ALA A 7 0.96 10.79 -24.53
CA ALA A 7 0.46 9.89 -25.56
C ALA A 7 -1.08 9.75 -25.50
N THR A 8 -1.72 9.84 -26.66
CA THR A 8 -3.18 9.72 -26.81
C THR A 8 -3.67 8.36 -26.31
N PRO A 9 -4.77 8.28 -25.53
CA PRO A 9 -5.30 7.02 -25.04
C PRO A 9 -5.61 6.02 -26.17
N GLY A 10 -5.11 4.78 -26.06
CA GLY A 10 -5.29 3.70 -27.04
C GLY A 10 -4.23 3.61 -28.14
N SER A 11 -3.24 4.51 -28.16
CA SER A 11 -2.13 4.50 -29.13
C SER A 11 -0.88 3.75 -28.67
N GLU A 12 -0.88 3.21 -27.44
CA GLU A 12 0.30 2.59 -26.82
C GLU A 12 0.67 1.23 -27.40
N GLY A 13 -0.25 0.61 -28.16
CA GLY A 13 0.03 -0.64 -28.88
C GLY A 13 0.20 -1.86 -27.96
N PHE A 14 -0.36 -1.84 -26.74
CA PHE A 14 -0.35 -2.99 -25.85
C PHE A 14 -1.17 -4.15 -26.42
N ASP A 15 -0.53 -5.30 -26.58
CA ASP A 15 -1.13 -6.56 -27.00
C ASP A 15 -1.20 -7.50 -25.79
N PRO A 16 -2.41 -7.95 -25.36
CA PRO A 16 -2.57 -8.95 -24.31
C PRO A 16 -1.77 -10.24 -24.56
N GLY A 17 -1.61 -10.64 -25.82
CA GLY A 17 -0.86 -11.83 -26.23
C GLY A 17 0.66 -11.66 -26.25
N ASP A 18 1.17 -10.43 -26.28
CA ASP A 18 2.60 -10.12 -26.24
C ASP A 18 2.95 -9.34 -24.97
N TRP A 19 3.55 -10.05 -24.01
CA TRP A 19 3.97 -9.46 -22.74
C TRP A 19 5.03 -8.37 -22.92
N LYS A 20 5.86 -8.43 -23.97
CA LYS A 20 6.90 -7.42 -24.22
C LYS A 20 6.31 -6.08 -24.60
N SER A 21 5.16 -6.08 -25.28
CA SER A 21 4.41 -4.86 -25.53
C SER A 21 4.03 -4.13 -24.22
N ARG A 22 3.82 -4.87 -23.12
CA ARG A 22 3.36 -4.37 -21.81
C ARG A 22 4.50 -4.03 -20.83
N ILE A 23 5.73 -3.89 -21.32
CA ILE A 23 6.87 -3.48 -20.51
C ILE A 23 6.87 -1.95 -20.35
N ILE A 24 7.18 -1.49 -19.14
CA ILE A 24 7.40 -0.10 -18.76
C ILE A 24 8.84 0.03 -18.25
N ALA A 25 9.62 0.92 -18.84
CA ALA A 25 10.97 1.26 -18.38
C ALA A 25 11.14 2.78 -18.38
N GLY A 26 11.07 3.38 -17.19
CA GLY A 26 11.00 4.83 -17.03
C GLY A 26 9.74 5.38 -17.71
N ARG A 27 9.91 6.17 -18.77
CA ARG A 27 8.83 6.69 -19.64
C ARG A 27 8.66 5.91 -20.95
N ALA A 28 9.51 4.92 -21.21
CA ALA A 28 9.44 4.09 -22.42
C ALA A 28 8.48 2.92 -22.22
N LEU A 29 7.77 2.55 -23.29
CA LEU A 29 6.77 1.49 -23.31
C LEU A 29 7.08 0.46 -24.40
N GLY A 30 6.72 -0.80 -24.15
CA GLY A 30 6.76 -1.87 -25.13
C GLY A 30 8.14 -2.05 -25.77
N ALA A 31 8.20 -2.06 -27.09
CA ALA A 31 9.46 -2.22 -27.83
C ALA A 31 10.50 -1.12 -27.51
N ALA A 32 10.07 0.10 -27.19
CA ALA A 32 10.97 1.19 -26.82
C ALA A 32 11.60 1.00 -25.42
N ALA A 33 11.02 0.14 -24.58
CA ALA A 33 11.55 -0.16 -23.25
C ALA A 33 12.85 -0.98 -23.28
N ASN A 34 13.24 -1.53 -24.45
CA ASN A 34 14.50 -2.23 -24.70
C ASN A 34 14.93 -3.18 -23.56
N PRO A 35 14.12 -4.21 -23.24
CA PRO A 35 14.37 -5.06 -22.09
C PRO A 35 15.67 -5.86 -22.22
N PRO A 36 16.37 -6.11 -21.10
CA PRO A 36 17.58 -6.93 -21.09
C PRO A 36 17.24 -8.40 -21.37
N ALA A 37 18.20 -9.14 -21.93
CA ALA A 37 17.98 -10.55 -22.32
C ALA A 37 17.64 -11.48 -21.14
N TRP A 38 18.11 -11.17 -19.92
CA TRP A 38 17.79 -11.98 -18.74
C TRP A 38 16.29 -11.94 -18.38
N LEU A 39 15.58 -10.87 -18.78
CA LEU A 39 14.17 -10.70 -18.43
C LEU A 39 13.28 -11.73 -19.12
N ASP A 40 13.64 -12.19 -20.32
CA ASP A 40 12.92 -13.25 -21.03
C ASP A 40 12.83 -14.54 -20.19
N ALA A 41 13.96 -14.95 -19.60
CA ALA A 41 14.01 -16.14 -18.76
C ALA A 41 13.25 -15.94 -17.45
N ALA A 42 13.42 -14.78 -16.79
CA ALA A 42 12.71 -14.48 -15.55
C ALA A 42 11.19 -14.42 -15.74
N TYR A 43 10.73 -13.79 -16.82
CA TYR A 43 9.32 -13.77 -17.20
C TYR A 43 8.78 -15.17 -17.50
N ALA A 44 9.53 -15.99 -18.25
CA ALA A 44 9.13 -17.35 -18.56
C ALA A 44 8.88 -18.18 -17.29
N THR A 45 9.76 -18.08 -16.29
CA THR A 45 9.58 -18.76 -15.00
C THR A 45 8.36 -18.24 -14.24
N LEU A 46 8.19 -16.91 -14.13
CA LEU A 46 7.01 -16.33 -13.48
C LEU A 46 5.73 -16.81 -14.16
N ARG A 47 5.68 -16.76 -15.49
CA ARG A 47 4.50 -17.17 -16.27
C ARG A 47 4.21 -18.65 -16.09
N GLU A 48 5.23 -19.52 -16.16
CA GLU A 48 5.06 -20.96 -15.94
C GLU A 48 4.39 -21.24 -14.60
N GLN A 49 4.89 -20.63 -13.53
CA GLN A 49 4.32 -20.80 -12.20
C GLN A 49 2.91 -20.22 -12.09
N VAL A 50 2.72 -18.96 -12.47
CA VAL A 50 1.42 -18.25 -12.33
C VAL A 50 0.32 -18.92 -13.16
N MET A 51 0.70 -19.55 -14.28
CA MET A 51 -0.22 -20.26 -15.17
C MET A 51 -0.41 -21.73 -14.78
N HIS A 52 0.33 -22.24 -13.80
CA HIS A 52 0.17 -23.61 -13.32
C HIS A 52 -1.25 -23.83 -12.77
N PRO A 53 -1.95 -24.94 -13.11
CA PRO A 53 -3.32 -25.18 -12.66
C PRO A 53 -3.51 -25.16 -11.14
N GLU A 54 -2.46 -25.52 -10.40
CA GLU A 54 -2.47 -25.54 -8.93
C GLU A 54 -1.98 -24.24 -8.28
N TYR A 55 -1.50 -23.25 -9.07
CA TYR A 55 -0.98 -22.00 -8.53
C TYR A 55 -2.04 -21.28 -7.68
N PRO A 56 -1.76 -20.95 -6.40
CA PRO A 56 -2.78 -20.67 -5.41
C PRO A 56 -3.61 -19.41 -5.72
N CYS A 57 -3.00 -18.38 -6.30
CA CYS A 57 -3.66 -17.10 -6.59
C CYS A 57 -4.33 -17.12 -7.96
N PHE A 58 -5.60 -17.52 -8.01
CA PHE A 58 -6.36 -17.50 -9.26
C PHE A 58 -6.56 -16.09 -9.82
N PHE A 59 -6.55 -15.04 -8.99
CA PHE A 59 -6.61 -13.65 -9.46
C PHE A 59 -5.38 -13.29 -10.30
N GLY A 60 -4.19 -13.67 -9.84
CA GLY A 60 -2.94 -13.50 -10.61
C GLY A 60 -2.99 -14.28 -11.92
N THR A 61 -3.44 -15.54 -11.89
CA THR A 61 -3.62 -16.35 -13.10
C THR A 61 -4.59 -15.72 -14.10
N MET A 62 -5.70 -15.14 -13.62
CA MET A 62 -6.68 -14.50 -14.50
C MET A 62 -6.17 -13.17 -15.06
N ALA A 63 -5.47 -12.37 -14.25
CA ALA A 63 -4.85 -11.14 -14.72
C ALA A 63 -3.82 -11.44 -15.83
N GLU A 64 -2.98 -12.46 -15.63
CA GLU A 64 -2.00 -12.90 -16.63
C GLU A 64 -2.66 -13.34 -17.93
N LYS A 65 -3.72 -14.16 -17.85
CA LYS A 65 -4.49 -14.63 -19.01
C LYS A 65 -5.12 -13.50 -19.82
N ARG A 66 -5.57 -12.44 -19.15
CA ARG A 66 -6.29 -11.31 -19.76
C ARG A 66 -5.36 -10.20 -20.25
N GLY A 67 -4.07 -10.30 -19.97
CA GLY A 67 -3.12 -9.24 -20.27
C GLY A 67 -3.21 -8.05 -19.30
N GLU A 68 -3.79 -8.24 -18.10
CA GLU A 68 -3.95 -7.23 -17.05
C GLU A 68 -2.70 -7.12 -16.15
N MET A 69 -1.52 -7.39 -16.72
CA MET A 69 -0.22 -7.30 -16.07
C MET A 69 0.70 -6.42 -16.91
N PHE A 70 1.21 -5.34 -16.31
CA PHE A 70 2.38 -4.64 -16.80
C PHE A 70 3.65 -5.25 -16.20
N TYR A 71 4.78 -4.99 -16.84
CA TYR A 71 6.07 -5.45 -16.40
C TYR A 71 7.07 -4.31 -16.37
N GLY A 72 7.99 -4.34 -15.41
CA GLY A 72 9.14 -3.45 -15.39
C GLY A 72 10.37 -4.23 -14.98
N TYR A 73 11.54 -3.62 -15.13
CA TYR A 73 12.79 -4.25 -14.73
C TYR A 73 13.77 -3.25 -14.12
N VAL A 74 14.66 -3.78 -13.29
CA VAL A 74 15.78 -3.08 -12.67
C VAL A 74 17.05 -3.85 -13.02
N ASN A 75 17.98 -3.19 -13.70
CA ASN A 75 19.29 -3.77 -14.01
C ASN A 75 20.23 -3.61 -12.80
N GLY A 76 20.90 -4.69 -12.42
CA GLY A 76 21.73 -4.78 -11.24
C GLY A 76 20.98 -4.35 -9.98
N LYS A 77 21.51 -3.34 -9.29
CA LYS A 77 20.95 -2.79 -8.05
C LYS A 77 20.57 -1.30 -8.17
N ASP A 78 20.63 -0.74 -9.39
CA ASP A 78 20.35 0.67 -9.63
C ASP A 78 18.86 0.91 -9.86
N ILE A 79 18.22 1.55 -8.87
CA ILE A 79 16.79 1.83 -8.87
C ILE A 79 16.45 3.26 -9.32
N ALA A 80 17.40 4.02 -9.89
CA ALA A 80 17.19 5.43 -10.24
C ALA A 80 16.02 5.66 -11.21
N GLU A 81 15.76 4.74 -12.13
CA GLU A 81 14.65 4.81 -13.11
C GLU A 81 13.32 4.23 -12.58
N LEU A 82 13.35 3.59 -11.40
CA LEU A 82 12.15 2.96 -10.84
C LEU A 82 11.04 3.99 -10.52
N PRO A 83 11.31 5.18 -9.95
CA PRO A 83 10.28 6.20 -9.76
C PRO A 83 9.58 6.61 -11.06
N ALA A 84 10.33 6.79 -12.15
CA ALA A 84 9.75 7.14 -13.45
C ALA A 84 8.89 5.99 -14.01
N THR A 85 9.35 4.75 -13.85
CA THR A 85 8.57 3.54 -14.20
C THR A 85 7.25 3.49 -13.44
N MET A 86 7.30 3.69 -12.12
CA MET A 86 6.13 3.66 -11.26
C MET A 86 5.19 4.85 -11.53
N GLN A 87 5.71 6.02 -11.90
CA GLN A 87 4.89 7.17 -12.28
C GLN A 87 4.12 6.88 -13.58
N THR A 88 4.79 6.30 -14.58
CA THR A 88 4.13 5.85 -15.82
C THR A 88 3.05 4.81 -15.53
N PHE A 89 3.33 3.84 -14.65
CA PHE A 89 2.32 2.89 -14.21
C PHE A 89 1.11 3.57 -13.55
N SER A 90 1.32 4.52 -12.64
CA SER A 90 0.25 5.27 -11.97
C SER A 90 -0.62 6.07 -12.95
N GLU A 91 -0.01 6.68 -13.98
CA GLU A 91 -0.72 7.35 -15.06
C GLU A 91 -1.58 6.37 -15.88
N LEU A 92 -1.06 5.18 -16.18
CA LEU A 92 -1.79 4.14 -16.91
C LEU A 92 -2.99 3.64 -16.12
N VAL A 93 -2.81 3.22 -14.86
CA VAL A 93 -3.91 2.63 -14.06
C VAL A 93 -4.98 3.64 -13.64
N SER A 94 -4.68 4.94 -13.74
CA SER A 94 -5.67 6.00 -13.59
C SER A 94 -6.70 6.02 -14.74
N ARG A 95 -6.35 5.41 -15.88
CA ARG A 95 -7.24 5.31 -17.04
C ARG A 95 -8.20 4.12 -16.90
N PRO A 96 -9.49 4.26 -17.27
CA PRO A 96 -10.50 3.21 -17.08
C PRO A 96 -10.13 1.83 -17.64
N GLU A 97 -9.45 1.79 -18.78
CA GLU A 97 -9.04 0.58 -19.51
C GLU A 97 -7.97 -0.23 -18.77
N TYR A 98 -7.12 0.41 -17.96
CA TYR A 98 -6.02 -0.24 -17.25
C TYR A 98 -6.24 -0.27 -15.73
N ARG A 99 -7.42 0.12 -15.26
CA ARG A 99 -7.76 0.19 -13.83
C ARG A 99 -7.59 -1.14 -13.09
N LYS A 100 -7.64 -2.27 -13.79
CA LYS A 100 -7.47 -3.62 -13.24
C LYS A 100 -6.04 -4.14 -13.35
N ASN A 101 -5.13 -3.36 -13.92
CA ASN A 101 -3.78 -3.80 -14.18
C ASN A 101 -2.92 -3.73 -12.92
N ASN A 102 -2.10 -4.75 -12.73
CA ASN A 102 -1.00 -4.75 -11.78
C ASN A 102 0.31 -4.50 -12.52
N ILE A 103 1.40 -4.29 -11.78
CA ILE A 103 2.75 -4.32 -12.36
C ILE A 103 3.66 -5.28 -11.58
N ALA A 104 4.42 -6.09 -12.31
CA ALA A 104 5.50 -6.90 -11.76
C ALA A 104 6.85 -6.30 -12.15
N ILE A 105 7.61 -5.84 -11.16
CA ILE A 105 8.97 -5.30 -11.33
C ILE A 105 9.98 -6.41 -11.05
N PHE A 106 10.72 -6.79 -12.09
CA PHE A 106 11.78 -7.80 -11.99
C PHE A 106 13.11 -7.13 -11.64
N PHE A 107 13.88 -7.76 -10.76
CA PHE A 107 15.24 -7.35 -10.44
C PHE A 107 16.19 -8.37 -11.05
N GLU A 108 17.27 -7.88 -11.68
CA GLU A 108 18.29 -8.74 -12.26
C GLU A 108 18.76 -9.79 -11.24
N PRO A 109 18.69 -11.09 -11.56
CA PRO A 109 19.10 -12.17 -10.67
C PRO A 109 20.56 -12.02 -10.24
N ASP A 110 20.82 -12.21 -8.96
CA ASP A 110 22.18 -12.37 -8.46
C ASP A 110 22.75 -13.72 -8.95
N ALA A 111 24.08 -13.79 -9.12
CA ALA A 111 24.75 -15.02 -9.52
C ALA A 111 24.44 -16.19 -8.57
N GLU A 112 24.30 -15.87 -7.28
CA GLU A 112 23.78 -16.76 -6.26
C GLU A 112 22.67 -16.04 -5.49
N PRO A 113 21.58 -16.74 -5.10
CA PRO A 113 20.52 -16.14 -4.29
C PRO A 113 21.05 -15.47 -3.01
N LEU A 114 20.59 -14.24 -2.77
CA LEU A 114 20.87 -13.54 -1.52
C LEU A 114 20.16 -14.20 -0.33
N SER A 115 20.60 -13.84 0.88
CA SER A 115 19.91 -14.24 2.11
C SER A 115 18.50 -13.63 2.19
N HIS A 116 17.61 -14.28 2.94
CA HIS A 116 16.25 -13.79 3.17
C HIS A 116 16.23 -12.40 3.80
N GLU A 117 17.10 -12.17 4.79
CA GLU A 117 17.26 -10.87 5.45
C GLU A 117 17.73 -9.79 4.46
N THR A 118 18.67 -10.11 3.55
CA THR A 118 19.13 -9.16 2.54
C THR A 118 18.01 -8.79 1.56
N TYR A 119 17.20 -9.76 1.11
CA TYR A 119 16.02 -9.45 0.29
C TYR A 119 15.00 -8.59 1.04
N HIS A 120 14.75 -8.89 2.32
CA HIS A 120 13.88 -8.09 3.18
C HIS A 120 14.36 -6.64 3.29
N GLN A 121 15.66 -6.42 3.52
CA GLN A 121 16.26 -5.08 3.57
C GLN A 121 16.15 -4.36 2.22
N HIS A 122 16.42 -5.05 1.11
CA HIS A 122 16.28 -4.49 -0.23
C HIS A 122 14.84 -4.07 -0.52
N PHE A 123 13.87 -4.93 -0.21
CA PHE A 123 12.44 -4.66 -0.37
C PHE A 123 12.03 -3.36 0.32
N TRP A 124 12.33 -3.23 1.62
CA TRP A 124 11.96 -2.03 2.37
C TRP A 124 12.72 -0.78 1.91
N ARG A 125 13.98 -0.91 1.51
CA ARG A 125 14.75 0.21 0.94
C ARG A 125 14.13 0.71 -0.38
N ILE A 126 13.60 -0.20 -1.21
CA ILE A 126 12.94 0.18 -2.46
C ILE A 126 11.65 0.94 -2.18
N LEU A 127 10.80 0.43 -1.27
CA LEU A 127 9.57 1.14 -0.89
C LEU A 127 9.88 2.48 -0.25
N GLN A 128 10.91 2.55 0.60
CA GLN A 128 11.35 3.80 1.19
C GLN A 128 11.84 4.78 0.12
N HIS A 129 12.65 4.34 -0.84
CA HIS A 129 13.14 5.21 -1.92
C HIS A 129 11.98 5.79 -2.74
N LEU A 130 11.02 4.94 -3.13
CA LEU A 130 9.81 5.40 -3.82
C LEU A 130 9.03 6.40 -2.97
N HIS A 131 8.84 6.13 -1.68
CA HIS A 131 8.19 7.07 -0.77
C HIS A 131 8.96 8.37 -0.69
N ASP A 132 10.28 8.37 -0.59
CA ASP A 132 11.11 9.57 -0.44
C ASP A 132 11.01 10.50 -1.66
N VAL A 133 10.81 9.93 -2.85
CA VAL A 133 10.72 10.68 -4.12
C VAL A 133 9.31 10.75 -4.73
N ASP A 134 8.28 10.24 -4.03
CA ASP A 134 6.88 10.30 -4.43
C ASP A 134 6.46 11.73 -4.85
N PRO A 135 6.02 11.92 -6.11
CA PRO A 135 5.61 13.23 -6.63
C PRO A 135 4.24 13.70 -6.11
N ASP A 136 3.46 12.85 -5.44
CA ASP A 136 2.15 13.24 -4.90
C ASP A 136 2.31 14.25 -3.73
N PRO A 137 1.77 15.48 -3.84
CA PRO A 137 1.79 16.45 -2.74
C PRO A 137 1.05 15.97 -1.48
N LYS A 138 0.26 14.90 -1.56
CA LYS A 138 -0.46 14.30 -0.43
C LYS A 138 0.27 13.10 0.19
N ALA A 139 1.42 12.67 -0.32
CA ALA A 139 2.16 11.52 0.22
C ALA A 139 2.43 11.66 1.74
N ASP A 140 2.70 12.88 2.20
CA ASP A 140 2.95 13.17 3.62
C ASP A 140 1.69 13.21 4.49
N GLN A 141 0.51 13.12 3.90
CA GLN A 141 -0.78 13.13 4.61
C GLN A 141 -1.27 11.72 4.92
N GLN A 142 -0.63 10.68 4.38
CA GLN A 142 -0.98 9.30 4.70
C GLN A 142 -0.89 9.02 6.22
N PRO A 143 -1.77 8.14 6.74
CA PRO A 143 -1.67 7.68 8.12
C PRO A 143 -0.31 6.99 8.37
N PRO A 144 0.12 6.78 9.62
CA PRO A 144 1.34 6.03 9.90
C PRO A 144 1.14 4.53 9.58
N PRO A 145 2.20 3.76 9.27
CA PRO A 145 2.10 2.31 9.06
C PRO A 145 1.57 1.51 10.25
N SER A 146 1.51 2.10 11.44
CA SER A 146 0.87 1.51 12.62
C SER A 146 -0.66 1.62 12.61
N ASP A 147 -1.23 2.31 11.62
CA ASP A 147 -2.67 2.46 11.41
C ASP A 147 -3.18 1.37 10.44
N GLY A 148 -4.32 0.74 10.74
CA GLY A 148 -4.90 -0.30 9.89
C GLY A 148 -5.45 0.22 8.55
N ALA A 149 -5.64 1.53 8.41
CA ALA A 149 -6.01 2.17 7.15
C ALA A 149 -4.78 2.43 6.26
N TRP A 150 -3.55 2.25 6.75
CA TRP A 150 -2.35 2.51 5.97
C TRP A 150 -2.13 1.45 4.89
N GLU A 151 -1.72 1.93 3.72
CA GLU A 151 -1.19 1.14 2.62
C GLU A 151 -0.10 1.94 1.91
N PHE A 152 0.89 1.25 1.34
CA PHE A 152 1.91 1.90 0.54
C PHE A 152 1.28 2.62 -0.67
N SER A 153 1.63 3.89 -0.87
CA SER A 153 1.24 4.65 -2.05
C SER A 153 2.45 5.18 -2.80
N PHE A 154 2.30 5.34 -4.11
CA PHE A 154 3.22 6.12 -4.93
C PHE A 154 2.47 6.85 -6.04
N ALA A 155 2.77 8.14 -6.26
CA ALA A 155 2.15 8.98 -7.27
C ALA A 155 0.61 8.96 -7.20
N GLY A 156 0.06 8.98 -5.97
CA GLY A 156 -1.37 9.00 -5.69
C GLY A 156 -2.11 7.67 -5.86
N VAL A 157 -1.38 6.56 -6.06
CA VAL A 157 -1.96 5.22 -6.19
C VAL A 157 -1.59 4.38 -4.97
N GLU A 158 -2.59 3.97 -4.20
CA GLU A 158 -2.45 3.01 -3.10
C GLU A 158 -2.36 1.57 -3.65
N THR A 159 -1.35 0.83 -3.21
CA THR A 159 -1.03 -0.49 -3.74
C THR A 159 -0.70 -1.50 -2.65
N PHE A 160 -1.24 -2.69 -2.78
CA PHE A 160 -0.77 -3.84 -2.02
C PHE A 160 0.50 -4.36 -2.70
N VAL A 161 1.58 -4.48 -1.94
CA VAL A 161 2.88 -4.90 -2.49
C VAL A 161 3.18 -6.32 -2.05
N VAL A 162 3.56 -7.17 -3.00
CA VAL A 162 4.06 -8.52 -2.73
C VAL A 162 5.51 -8.60 -3.16
N CYS A 163 6.38 -9.01 -2.23
CA CYS A 163 7.70 -9.48 -2.58
C CYS A 163 7.68 -11.00 -2.84
N ALA A 164 8.22 -11.39 -3.98
CA ALA A 164 8.61 -12.76 -4.29
C ALA A 164 10.13 -12.81 -4.55
N CYS A 165 10.83 -13.81 -4.04
CA CYS A 165 12.27 -13.95 -4.25
C CYS A 165 12.75 -15.39 -4.03
N PRO A 166 13.96 -15.74 -4.53
CA PRO A 166 14.48 -17.12 -4.42
C PRO A 166 14.77 -17.60 -2.99
N SER A 167 14.82 -16.69 -2.02
CA SER A 167 15.07 -17.05 -0.62
C SER A 167 13.87 -17.70 0.07
N PHE A 168 12.66 -17.58 -0.50
CA PHE A 168 11.49 -18.33 -0.06
C PHE A 168 11.62 -19.79 -0.51
N ARG A 169 11.87 -20.68 0.46
CA ARG A 169 12.06 -22.12 0.25
C ARG A 169 10.84 -22.92 0.69
N ALA A 170 10.23 -22.53 1.81
CA ALA A 170 9.02 -23.18 2.30
C ALA A 170 7.75 -22.59 1.66
N ARG A 171 7.78 -21.30 1.31
CA ARG A 171 6.70 -20.61 0.61
C ARG A 171 6.94 -20.54 -0.90
N HIS A 172 6.73 -21.65 -1.58
CA HIS A 172 6.82 -21.75 -3.05
C HIS A 172 5.98 -20.69 -3.77
N SER A 173 4.85 -20.27 -3.19
CA SER A 173 3.98 -19.21 -3.71
C SER A 173 4.64 -17.83 -3.76
N ARG A 174 5.77 -17.64 -3.05
CA ARG A 174 6.56 -16.41 -2.99
C ARG A 174 7.93 -16.56 -3.65
N ASN A 175 8.14 -17.60 -4.45
CA ASN A 175 9.38 -17.80 -5.21
C ASN A 175 9.07 -17.88 -6.72
N LEU A 176 9.04 -16.72 -7.38
CA LEU A 176 8.62 -16.58 -8.78
C LEU A 176 9.76 -16.69 -9.82
N GLY A 177 10.95 -17.13 -9.41
CA GLY A 177 12.08 -17.30 -10.32
C GLY A 177 13.43 -16.95 -9.69
N PRO A 178 14.48 -16.81 -10.51
CA PRO A 178 15.86 -16.68 -10.02
C PRO A 178 16.21 -15.30 -9.43
N GLY A 179 15.36 -14.30 -9.62
CA GLY A 179 15.53 -12.95 -9.10
C GLY A 179 14.37 -12.52 -8.20
N MET A 180 14.54 -11.39 -7.51
CA MET A 180 13.44 -10.76 -6.77
C MET A 180 12.42 -10.17 -7.76
N VAL A 181 11.14 -10.32 -7.44
CA VAL A 181 10.02 -9.73 -8.17
C VAL A 181 9.12 -9.02 -7.19
N LEU A 182 8.85 -7.73 -7.43
CA LEU A 182 7.88 -6.95 -6.66
C LEU A 182 6.60 -6.79 -7.46
N LEU A 183 5.49 -7.23 -6.91
CA LEU A 183 4.17 -7.06 -7.52
C LEU A 183 3.44 -5.93 -6.81
N PHE A 184 3.13 -4.86 -7.54
CA PHE A 184 2.32 -3.74 -7.05
C PHE A 184 0.90 -3.89 -7.59
N GLN A 185 -0.05 -3.95 -6.66
CA GLN A 185 -1.45 -4.28 -6.94
C GLN A 185 -2.35 -3.14 -6.46
N PRO A 186 -2.78 -2.24 -7.35
CA PRO A 186 -3.66 -1.13 -6.98
C PRO A 186 -4.93 -1.62 -6.29
N ARG A 187 -5.45 -0.88 -5.31
CA ARG A 187 -6.69 -1.31 -4.60
C ARG A 187 -7.87 -1.62 -5.52
N SER A 188 -7.96 -0.92 -6.65
CA SER A 188 -8.98 -1.12 -7.67
C SER A 188 -9.04 -2.55 -8.21
N VAL A 189 -7.94 -3.31 -8.18
CA VAL A 189 -7.93 -4.71 -8.64
C VAL A 189 -8.66 -5.64 -7.67
N PHE A 190 -8.80 -5.24 -6.41
CA PHE A 190 -9.52 -6.00 -5.40
C PHE A 190 -11.02 -5.66 -5.33
N VAL A 191 -11.50 -4.78 -6.22
CA VAL A 191 -12.91 -4.37 -6.27
C VAL A 191 -13.53 -4.86 -7.57
N ASP A 192 -14.63 -5.60 -7.46
CA ASP A 192 -15.42 -5.99 -8.61
C ASP A 192 -16.09 -4.76 -9.23
N THR A 193 -15.81 -4.47 -10.49
CA THR A 193 -16.26 -3.24 -11.15
C THR A 193 -17.75 -3.19 -11.49
N ILE A 194 -18.44 -4.34 -11.47
CA ILE A 194 -19.87 -4.43 -11.82
C ILE A 194 -20.71 -4.27 -10.55
N THR A 195 -20.29 -4.94 -9.48
CA THR A 195 -20.99 -4.99 -8.19
C THR A 195 -20.45 -3.97 -7.19
N ASN A 196 -19.31 -3.34 -7.50
CA ASN A 196 -18.53 -2.48 -6.60
C ASN A 196 -18.20 -3.14 -5.25
N LYS A 197 -18.15 -4.47 -5.22
CA LYS A 197 -17.85 -5.25 -4.01
C LYS A 197 -16.39 -5.64 -3.99
N VAL A 198 -15.75 -5.47 -2.83
CA VAL A 198 -14.43 -6.03 -2.59
C VAL A 198 -14.48 -7.54 -2.76
N ILE A 199 -13.41 -8.14 -3.31
CA ILE A 199 -13.22 -9.58 -3.38
C ILE A 199 -13.61 -10.20 -2.04
N GLY A 200 -14.63 -11.05 -2.07
CA GLY A 200 -15.25 -11.60 -0.86
C GLY A 200 -14.29 -12.44 -0.04
N ARG A 201 -14.57 -12.55 1.26
CA ARG A 201 -13.82 -13.40 2.20
C ARG A 201 -13.71 -14.85 1.71
N GLU A 202 -14.72 -15.36 1.03
CA GLU A 202 -14.76 -16.71 0.46
C GLU A 202 -13.66 -16.95 -0.58
N ALA A 203 -13.49 -16.02 -1.53
CA ALA A 203 -12.43 -16.12 -2.53
C ALA A 203 -11.04 -16.14 -1.89
N ARG A 204 -10.81 -15.31 -0.86
CA ARG A 204 -9.55 -15.32 -0.11
C ARG A 204 -9.36 -16.63 0.67
N ASN A 205 -10.42 -17.20 1.23
CA ASN A 205 -10.35 -18.51 1.89
C ASN A 205 -10.02 -19.63 0.90
N GLN A 206 -10.50 -19.55 -0.34
CA GLN A 206 -10.13 -20.49 -1.40
C GLN A 206 -8.65 -20.38 -1.75
N VAL A 207 -8.10 -19.15 -1.86
CA VAL A 207 -6.65 -18.94 -2.04
C VAL A 207 -5.87 -19.54 -0.87
N ARG A 208 -6.30 -19.31 0.38
CA ARG A 208 -5.66 -19.90 1.58
C ARG A 208 -5.65 -21.43 1.55
N LYS A 209 -6.73 -22.06 1.10
CA LYS A 209 -6.79 -23.52 0.96
C LYS A 209 -5.79 -24.03 -0.09
N ARG A 210 -5.66 -23.34 -1.22
CA ARG A 210 -4.68 -23.72 -2.26
C ARG A 210 -3.24 -23.50 -1.79
N LEU A 211 -2.98 -22.45 -1.01
CA LEU A 211 -1.67 -22.23 -0.39
C LEU A 211 -1.23 -23.42 0.48
N GLN A 212 -2.14 -24.06 1.21
CA GLN A 212 -1.81 -25.24 2.03
C GLN A 212 -1.34 -26.45 1.22
N THR A 213 -1.70 -26.53 -0.06
CA THR A 213 -1.24 -27.58 -0.98
C THR A 213 0.02 -27.17 -1.72
N TRP A 214 0.16 -25.88 -2.04
CA TRP A 214 1.26 -25.35 -2.83
C TRP A 214 2.52 -25.07 -2.02
N ASP A 215 2.37 -24.52 -0.81
CA ASP A 215 3.48 -24.24 0.10
C ASP A 215 3.75 -25.45 1.01
N GLU A 216 5.01 -25.60 1.44
CA GLU A 216 5.41 -26.62 2.42
C GLU A 216 5.09 -26.22 3.87
N ILE A 217 4.61 -24.98 4.06
CA ILE A 217 4.34 -24.38 5.36
C ILE A 217 2.92 -23.82 5.43
N GLY A 218 2.38 -23.78 6.64
CA GLY A 218 1.05 -23.25 6.89
C GLY A 218 0.89 -21.78 6.50
N ALA A 219 -0.37 -21.33 6.48
CA ALA A 219 -0.71 -19.94 6.27
C ALA A 219 -0.01 -19.05 7.31
N HIS A 220 0.63 -17.97 6.84
CA HIS A 220 1.34 -17.04 7.71
C HIS A 220 0.38 -16.35 8.69
N PRO A 221 0.74 -16.21 9.98
CA PRO A 221 -0.12 -15.60 10.99
C PRO A 221 -0.54 -14.16 10.67
N ASP A 222 0.34 -13.39 10.02
CA ASP A 222 0.02 -12.02 9.59
C ASP A 222 -0.90 -11.90 8.37
N LEU A 223 -1.27 -13.02 7.72
CA LEU A 223 -2.24 -12.96 6.62
C LEU A 223 -3.63 -12.59 7.16
N GLY A 224 -4.02 -11.33 6.94
CA GLY A 224 -5.29 -10.76 7.38
C GLY A 224 -6.21 -10.35 6.22
N PHE A 225 -7.18 -9.51 6.54
CA PHE A 225 -8.00 -8.82 5.56
C PHE A 225 -7.86 -7.32 5.77
N HIS A 226 -7.60 -6.59 4.68
CA HIS A 226 -7.56 -5.13 4.73
C HIS A 226 -8.78 -4.53 5.46
N GLY A 227 -8.51 -3.58 6.37
CA GLY A 227 -9.51 -2.91 7.18
C GLY A 227 -10.01 -3.70 8.40
N ASP A 228 -9.65 -4.98 8.56
CA ASP A 228 -9.98 -5.72 9.79
C ASP A 228 -9.23 -5.10 10.99
N PRO A 229 -9.89 -4.93 12.16
CA PRO A 229 -9.24 -4.38 13.34
C PRO A 229 -7.97 -5.16 13.73
N GLY A 230 -6.86 -4.46 13.87
CA GLY A 230 -5.56 -5.04 14.23
C GLY A 230 -4.79 -5.67 13.05
N ASN A 231 -5.35 -5.70 11.84
CA ASN A 231 -4.59 -6.08 10.66
C ASN A 231 -3.80 -4.88 10.13
N LEU A 232 -2.48 -5.03 10.05
CA LEU A 232 -1.59 -4.04 9.44
C LEU A 232 -1.11 -4.61 8.10
N GLU A 233 -1.53 -4.00 7.00
CA GLU A 233 -1.28 -4.52 5.64
C GLU A 233 0.20 -4.75 5.35
N TRP A 234 1.06 -3.87 5.85
CA TRP A 234 2.51 -3.94 5.65
C TRP A 234 3.15 -5.24 6.14
N LYS A 235 2.56 -5.89 7.17
CA LYS A 235 3.04 -7.18 7.68
C LYS A 235 2.90 -8.31 6.65
N GLN A 236 2.08 -8.12 5.63
CA GLN A 236 1.83 -9.09 4.56
C GLN A 236 2.71 -8.89 3.33
N TYR A 237 3.44 -7.77 3.25
CA TYR A 237 4.17 -7.41 2.03
C TYR A 237 5.41 -8.29 1.80
N PHE A 238 6.15 -8.53 2.88
CA PHE A 238 7.28 -9.45 2.92
C PHE A 238 7.07 -10.39 4.11
N LEU A 239 6.62 -11.61 3.83
CA LEU A 239 6.39 -12.63 4.85
C LEU A 239 7.71 -13.28 5.28
N ASP A 240 7.76 -13.78 6.51
CA ASP A 240 8.84 -14.64 6.95
C ASP A 240 8.67 -16.08 6.40
N ASP A 241 9.77 -16.68 5.95
CA ASP A 241 9.74 -18.04 5.40
C ASP A 241 9.70 -19.14 6.49
N ALA A 242 10.09 -18.82 7.73
CA ALA A 242 9.96 -19.70 8.89
C ALA A 242 8.63 -19.57 9.64
N ASN A 243 7.68 -18.78 9.11
CA ASN A 243 6.34 -18.56 9.66
C ASN A 243 6.32 -17.83 11.01
N VAL A 244 7.33 -16.99 11.25
CA VAL A 244 7.41 -16.11 12.42
C VAL A 244 6.64 -14.82 12.13
N PRO A 245 5.69 -14.39 13.00
CA PRO A 245 5.03 -13.10 12.85
C PRO A 245 6.01 -11.94 12.78
N ALA A 246 5.70 -10.94 11.95
CA ALA A 246 6.44 -9.70 11.88
C ALA A 246 6.33 -8.91 13.20
N ASP A 247 7.41 -8.18 13.52
CA ASP A 247 7.49 -7.29 14.67
C ASP A 247 6.35 -6.26 14.72
N ASP A 248 6.19 -5.60 15.86
CA ASP A 248 5.16 -4.56 16.05
C ASP A 248 5.51 -3.23 15.38
N ARG A 249 6.71 -3.11 14.78
CA ARG A 249 7.17 -1.87 14.13
C ARG A 249 7.48 -2.10 12.66
N CYS A 250 6.85 -1.31 11.81
CA CYS A 250 7.12 -1.30 10.37
C CYS A 250 8.52 -0.72 10.09
N PRO A 251 9.33 -1.36 9.21
CA PRO A 251 10.60 -0.79 8.75
C PRO A 251 10.44 0.49 7.91
N PHE A 252 9.24 0.75 7.38
CA PHE A 252 8.91 1.95 6.62
C PHE A 252 8.85 3.19 7.51
N LEU A 253 9.50 4.27 7.07
CA LEU A 253 9.54 5.55 7.76
C LEU A 253 8.83 6.62 6.93
N LYS A 254 7.99 7.40 7.60
CA LYS A 254 7.38 8.60 7.00
C LYS A 254 8.44 9.69 6.82
N ARG A 255 8.44 10.42 5.70
CA ARG A 255 9.38 11.53 5.40
C ARG A 255 9.55 12.49 6.57
N GLN A 256 8.46 12.98 7.16
CA GLN A 256 8.52 13.88 8.33
C GLN A 256 9.33 13.30 9.51
N LYS A 257 9.24 11.98 9.73
CA LYS A 257 9.99 11.29 10.78
C LYS A 257 11.46 11.13 10.38
N GLN A 258 11.74 10.87 9.11
CA GLN A 258 13.12 10.85 8.59
C GLN A 258 13.76 12.23 8.69
N ASP A 259 13.05 13.31 8.32
CA ASP A 259 13.55 14.68 8.46
C ASP A 259 13.85 15.01 9.92
N ALA A 260 12.98 14.59 10.85
CA ALA A 260 13.21 14.75 12.28
C ALA A 260 14.40 13.91 12.79
N GLU A 261 14.54 12.66 12.35
CA GLU A 261 15.66 11.78 12.72
C GLU A 261 16.98 12.26 12.11
N ALA A 262 16.98 12.69 10.85
CA ALA A 262 18.12 13.28 10.15
C ALA A 262 18.53 14.60 10.82
N ALA A 263 17.57 15.46 11.17
CA ALA A 263 17.83 16.66 11.94
C ALA A 263 18.41 16.33 13.33
N ARG A 264 17.84 15.35 14.05
CA ARG A 264 18.37 14.93 15.36
C ARG A 264 19.78 14.34 15.25
N ASN A 265 20.07 13.57 14.20
CA ASN A 265 21.40 13.02 13.95
C ASN A 265 22.40 14.11 13.53
N ALA A 266 21.96 15.12 12.77
CA ALA A 266 22.80 16.23 12.32
C ALA A 266 23.05 17.28 13.44
N PHE A 267 22.08 17.50 14.32
CA PHE A 267 22.12 18.56 15.33
C PHE A 267 22.30 18.05 16.78
N GLY A 268 22.26 16.73 17.01
CA GLY A 268 22.38 16.09 18.33
C GLY A 268 21.15 16.29 19.22
N ASP A 269 20.94 15.39 20.17
CA ASP A 269 19.76 15.34 21.08
C ASP A 269 19.78 16.39 22.20
N ALA A 270 20.56 17.46 22.06
CA ALA A 270 20.77 18.41 23.15
C ALA A 270 19.57 19.39 23.28
N PRO A 271 19.01 19.58 24.47
CA PRO A 271 18.14 20.72 24.71
C PRO A 271 19.00 21.97 24.55
N ARG A 272 18.81 22.71 23.45
CA ARG A 272 19.38 24.04 23.33
C ARG A 272 18.64 24.94 24.32
N GLU A 273 19.22 25.13 25.49
CA GLU A 273 18.99 26.33 26.27
C GLU A 273 19.32 27.50 25.34
N VAL A 274 18.29 28.18 24.84
CA VAL A 274 18.46 29.39 24.04
C VAL A 274 18.94 30.47 25.00
N VAL A 275 20.25 30.51 25.24
CA VAL A 275 20.89 31.68 25.82
C VAL A 275 20.87 32.73 24.74
N ILE A 276 19.86 33.59 24.76
CA ILE A 276 19.89 34.86 24.04
C ILE A 276 21.04 35.65 24.66
N ALA A 277 22.20 35.62 24.01
CA ALA A 277 23.27 36.56 24.31
C ALA A 277 22.74 37.95 24.01
N ALA A 278 22.36 38.66 25.07
CA ALA A 278 21.92 40.04 25.02
C ALA A 278 23.13 40.94 24.77
N ASP A 279 23.60 41.01 23.53
CA ASP A 279 24.59 42.02 23.12
C ASP A 279 24.42 42.38 21.64
N PHE A 280 23.25 42.93 21.31
CA PHE A 280 23.11 43.88 20.20
C PHE A 280 21.89 44.77 20.47
N ALA A 281 22.08 45.78 21.32
CA ALA A 281 21.14 46.90 21.46
C ALA A 281 21.90 48.20 21.14
N PRO A 282 21.51 48.98 20.11
CA PRO A 282 22.07 50.30 19.90
C PRO A 282 21.55 51.28 20.97
N LYS A 283 22.43 52.18 21.41
CA LYS A 283 22.20 53.18 22.47
C LYS A 283 20.93 54.01 22.20
N ARG A 284 19.98 54.01 23.13
CA ARG A 284 18.83 54.94 23.15
C ARG A 284 19.23 56.28 23.77
N GLN A 285 18.97 57.37 23.06
CA GLN A 285 18.88 58.72 23.64
C GLN A 285 17.52 58.89 24.35
N ALA A 286 17.55 59.66 25.43
CA ALA A 286 16.44 59.89 26.35
C ALA A 286 15.31 60.75 25.73
N ALA A 287 14.07 60.38 26.03
CA ALA A 287 12.92 61.27 26.05
C ALA A 287 11.92 60.78 27.11
N GLU A 288 11.31 61.74 27.80
CA GLU A 288 10.59 61.71 29.08
C GLU A 288 9.27 60.91 29.12
N PRO A 289 8.73 60.60 30.33
CA PRO A 289 7.68 59.60 30.52
C PRO A 289 6.27 60.17 30.32
N VAL A 290 5.40 59.39 29.68
CA VAL A 290 3.95 59.61 29.72
C VAL A 290 3.33 58.62 30.71
N VAL A 291 2.77 59.17 31.78
CA VAL A 291 1.96 58.47 32.78
C VAL A 291 0.51 58.47 32.31
N VAL A 292 -0.14 57.30 32.28
CA VAL A 292 -1.60 57.23 32.47
C VAL A 292 -1.92 56.10 33.44
N GLN A 293 -2.64 56.50 34.48
CA GLN A 293 -2.92 55.78 35.72
C GLN A 293 -3.99 54.69 35.55
N SER A 294 -3.85 53.63 36.36
CA SER A 294 -4.84 52.60 36.62
C SER A 294 -5.92 53.10 37.60
N ARG A 295 -7.17 52.61 37.43
CA ARG A 295 -8.23 52.67 38.44
C ARG A 295 -8.83 51.27 38.69
N PRO A 296 -9.10 50.89 39.95
CA PRO A 296 -9.54 49.55 40.33
C PRO A 296 -11.07 49.41 40.42
N ALA A 297 -11.49 48.14 40.58
CA ALA A 297 -12.86 47.63 40.62
C ALA A 297 -13.59 47.82 41.97
N ALA A 298 -14.93 47.88 41.90
CA ALA A 298 -15.95 47.50 42.89
C ALA A 298 -17.33 47.92 42.30
N ALA A 299 -18.49 47.33 42.54
CA ALA A 299 -18.99 46.04 43.04
C ALA A 299 -20.51 46.02 42.70
N ASP A 300 -21.18 44.87 42.85
CA ASP A 300 -22.57 44.70 43.35
C ASP A 300 -23.49 43.71 42.57
N GLU A 301 -23.79 42.64 43.31
CA GLU A 301 -25.00 41.81 43.50
C GLU A 301 -25.99 41.40 42.37
N ALA A 302 -26.25 40.08 42.41
CA ALA A 302 -27.52 39.35 42.25
C ALA A 302 -28.23 39.30 40.88
N GLY A 303 -28.34 38.08 40.34
CA GLY A 303 -29.34 37.75 39.32
C GLY A 303 -29.08 36.44 38.58
N ALA A 304 -29.60 35.32 39.11
CA ALA A 304 -29.60 34.02 38.43
C ALA A 304 -30.36 34.07 37.09
N ARG A 305 -29.77 33.62 35.97
CA ARG A 305 -30.49 33.01 34.83
C ARG A 305 -29.64 31.98 34.07
N HIS A 306 -30.29 30.84 33.85
CA HIS A 306 -29.97 29.74 32.94
C HIS A 306 -29.33 30.18 31.61
N TRP A 307 -28.35 29.39 31.14
CA TRP A 307 -28.11 29.22 29.71
C TRP A 307 -27.87 27.75 29.39
N GLN A 308 -28.89 27.18 28.73
CA GLN A 308 -28.86 25.88 28.07
C GLN A 308 -27.82 25.91 26.94
N GLN A 309 -26.98 24.88 26.86
CA GLN A 309 -26.17 24.63 25.68
C GLN A 309 -27.07 24.06 24.58
N HIS A 310 -27.22 24.82 23.50
CA HIS A 310 -27.81 24.34 22.26
C HIS A 310 -26.95 23.21 21.67
N LYS A 311 -27.47 21.99 21.69
CA LYS A 311 -27.05 20.91 20.79
C LYS A 311 -27.50 21.27 19.38
N ILE A 312 -26.56 21.53 18.49
CA ILE A 312 -26.79 21.42 17.06
C ILE A 312 -26.66 19.93 16.73
N VAL A 313 -27.79 19.32 16.36
CA VAL A 313 -27.89 17.98 15.79
C VAL A 313 -27.88 18.15 14.27
N SER A 314 -26.89 17.56 13.59
CA SER A 314 -26.97 17.27 12.15
C SER A 314 -27.24 15.78 11.96
N PRO A 315 -28.08 15.38 10.98
CA PRO A 315 -28.50 13.99 10.80
C PRO A 315 -27.54 13.20 9.89
N ASP A 316 -27.62 11.88 10.05
CA ASP A 316 -27.25 10.83 9.09
C ASP A 316 -25.75 10.55 8.86
N SER A 317 -25.18 9.74 9.75
CA SER A 317 -24.02 8.90 9.45
C SER A 317 -24.46 7.45 9.20
N PRO A 318 -24.17 6.84 8.04
CA PRO A 318 -24.56 5.46 7.72
C PRO A 318 -23.75 4.37 8.45
N TYR A 319 -22.98 4.71 9.49
CA TYR A 319 -22.13 3.77 10.24
C TYR A 319 -22.42 3.75 11.75
N ALA A 320 -23.66 4.01 12.17
CA ALA A 320 -24.05 3.78 13.57
C ALA A 320 -24.18 2.27 13.86
N PRO A 321 -23.50 1.72 14.89
CA PRO A 321 -23.60 0.31 15.23
C PRO A 321 -24.99 -0.01 15.84
N HIS A 322 -25.64 -1.05 15.31
CA HIS A 322 -26.88 -1.60 15.87
C HIS A 322 -26.64 -2.14 17.30
N PRO A 323 -27.56 -1.88 18.25
CA PRO A 323 -27.47 -2.48 19.58
C PRO A 323 -27.79 -3.98 19.55
N ALA A 324 -27.12 -4.71 20.45
CA ALA A 324 -27.12 -6.15 20.60
C ALA A 324 -28.52 -6.77 20.76
N TRP A 325 -28.73 -7.87 20.04
CA TRP A 325 -29.90 -8.75 20.15
C TRP A 325 -29.86 -9.52 21.48
N HIS A 326 -30.84 -9.27 22.35
CA HIS A 326 -31.15 -10.15 23.48
C HIS A 326 -32.14 -11.23 23.02
N GLY A 327 -31.74 -12.49 23.19
CA GLY A 327 -32.54 -13.65 22.79
C GLY A 327 -33.81 -13.84 23.62
N LYS A 328 -34.79 -14.53 23.02
CA LYS A 328 -35.77 -15.34 23.75
C LYS A 328 -36.26 -16.53 22.93
N GLU A 329 -36.09 -17.68 23.58
CA GLU A 329 -37.00 -18.81 23.70
C GLU A 329 -37.32 -19.72 22.49
N HIS A 330 -36.88 -20.96 22.68
CA HIS A 330 -37.27 -22.17 21.97
C HIS A 330 -38.78 -22.43 21.98
N ARG A 331 -39.33 -22.87 20.85
CA ARG A 331 -40.44 -23.82 20.83
C ARG A 331 -40.29 -24.83 19.70
N HIS A 332 -40.58 -26.07 20.07
CA HIS A 332 -40.32 -27.33 19.36
C HIS A 332 -41.43 -27.72 18.35
N LEU A 333 -40.98 -28.38 17.24
CA LEU A 333 -41.58 -29.51 16.47
C LEU A 333 -42.73 -29.25 15.45
N PRO A 334 -43.03 -30.20 14.51
CA PRO A 334 -42.14 -31.06 13.69
C PRO A 334 -42.60 -31.30 12.20
N HIS A 335 -41.75 -32.03 11.45
CA HIS A 335 -42.04 -32.99 10.35
C HIS A 335 -42.34 -32.58 8.89
N GLY A 336 -41.67 -33.31 7.98
CA GLY A 336 -42.06 -33.67 6.59
C GLY A 336 -41.75 -32.58 5.55
N SER A 337 -41.29 -32.84 4.33
CA SER A 337 -41.08 -34.04 3.52
C SER A 337 -40.26 -33.63 2.29
N HIS A 338 -39.60 -34.60 1.67
CA HIS A 338 -39.00 -34.62 0.33
C HIS A 338 -39.45 -33.55 -0.68
N GLU A 339 -38.50 -33.02 -1.45
CA GLU A 339 -38.61 -33.00 -2.92
C GLU A 339 -37.26 -32.82 -3.61
N HIS A 340 -37.06 -33.66 -4.63
CA HIS A 340 -35.98 -33.66 -5.61
C HIS A 340 -36.17 -32.53 -6.63
N HIS A 341 -35.08 -31.95 -7.12
CA HIS A 341 -34.88 -31.59 -8.55
C HIS A 341 -33.39 -31.29 -8.75
N GLU A 342 -32.60 -32.16 -9.39
CA GLU A 342 -32.48 -32.40 -10.84
C GLU A 342 -31.63 -31.34 -11.55
N TYR A 343 -30.51 -31.84 -12.08
CA TYR A 343 -29.46 -31.13 -12.81
C TYR A 343 -29.97 -30.58 -14.15
N GLY A 344 -29.48 -29.41 -14.52
CA GLY A 344 -29.54 -28.89 -15.89
C GLY A 344 -28.23 -28.17 -16.19
N GLU A 345 -27.40 -28.82 -17.01
CA GLU A 345 -26.25 -28.22 -17.70
C GLU A 345 -26.74 -27.21 -18.74
N GLU A 346 -26.13 -26.02 -18.76
CA GLU A 346 -25.71 -25.28 -19.97
C GLU A 346 -24.62 -24.27 -19.61
#